data_AF-A0A7S0S562-F1
#
_entry.id   AF-A0A7S0S562-F1
#
_cell.length_a   1.000
_cell.length_b   1.000
_cell.length_c   1.000
_cell.angle_alpha   90.00
_cell.angle_beta   90.00
_cell.angle_gamma   90.00
#
_symmetry.space_group_name_H-M   'P 1'
#
loop_
_entity.id
_entity.type
_entity.pdbx_description
1 polymer ?
#
loop_
_entity_poly.entity_id
_entity_poly.type
_entity_poly.pdbx_seq_one_letter_code
_entity_poly.pdbx_strand_id
1 'polypeptide(L)'
;GFCGMGGAPKPLCASHCGTCKACVVDLDHHCPFINNCVGRANMRNFLHFLMWVVAAMLFCIVHCGYAVHMQASTVLDALGRAWRDAGGEWDIPYFTFLVLHHIPTHLLAALVIAAMCVCILVGVGMLLASTVSHVARGEHHGPPRTSWEVAGY
;
A
#
# COMPACT_ATOMS: atom_id res chain seq x y z
N GLY A 1 30.89 12.32 -14.61
CA GLY A 1 30.02 12.55 -15.78
C GLY A 1 29.17 13.77 -15.54
N PHE A 2 28.75 14.50 -16.58
CA PHE A 2 27.95 15.74 -16.45
C PHE A 2 26.45 15.46 -16.59
N CYS A 3 25.59 16.27 -15.96
CA CYS A 3 24.13 16.17 -16.04
C CYS A 3 23.66 16.84 -17.36
N GLY A 4 22.94 16.10 -18.22
CA GLY A 4 22.70 16.43 -19.64
C GLY A 4 21.85 17.68 -19.96
N MET A 5 21.35 18.42 -18.97
CA MET A 5 20.55 19.63 -19.20
C MET A 5 21.26 20.96 -18.88
N GLY A 6 22.51 20.94 -18.41
CA GLY A 6 23.22 22.19 -18.13
C GLY A 6 24.74 22.09 -18.05
N GLY A 7 25.33 20.93 -18.38
CA GLY A 7 26.79 20.75 -18.28
C GLY A 7 27.34 20.86 -16.86
N ALA A 8 26.48 20.92 -15.84
CA ALA A 8 26.89 20.98 -14.44
C ALA A 8 27.49 19.62 -14.00
N PRO A 9 28.55 19.62 -13.17
CA PRO A 9 29.11 18.40 -12.62
C PRO A 9 28.02 17.61 -11.90
N LYS A 10 27.84 16.34 -12.27
CA LYS A 10 26.91 15.46 -11.56
C LYS A 10 27.47 15.22 -10.15
N PRO A 11 26.70 15.45 -9.07
CA PRO A 11 27.13 15.07 -7.73
C PRO A 11 27.51 13.59 -7.69
N LEU A 12 28.46 13.23 -6.83
CA LEU A 12 28.91 11.85 -6.71
C LEU A 12 27.70 10.94 -6.39
N CYS A 13 27.64 9.79 -7.06
CA CYS A 13 26.56 8.81 -6.93
C CYS A 13 25.15 9.31 -7.27
N ALA A 14 24.99 10.51 -7.84
CA ALA A 14 23.69 10.95 -8.34
C ALA A 14 23.36 10.32 -9.69
N SER A 15 22.07 10.20 -9.99
CA SER A 15 21.51 9.79 -11.29
C SER A 15 20.41 10.75 -11.72
N HIS A 16 20.30 11.00 -13.03
CA HIS A 16 19.34 11.98 -13.57
C HIS A 16 17.96 11.35 -13.71
N CYS A 17 16.96 11.95 -13.09
CA CYS A 17 15.56 11.61 -13.34
C CYS A 17 15.01 12.52 -14.45
N GLY A 18 14.62 11.94 -15.58
CA GLY A 18 14.03 12.69 -16.70
C GLY A 18 12.69 13.34 -16.34
N THR A 19 11.90 12.72 -15.47
CA THR A 19 10.58 13.24 -15.04
C THR A 19 10.72 14.48 -14.16
N CYS A 20 11.54 14.40 -13.11
CA CYS A 20 11.80 15.54 -12.21
C CYS A 20 12.81 16.54 -12.78
N LYS A 21 13.46 16.22 -13.91
CA LYS A 21 14.49 17.06 -14.54
C LYS A 21 15.65 17.41 -13.59
N ALA A 22 15.95 16.54 -12.64
CA ALA A 22 16.91 16.76 -11.57
C ALA A 22 17.85 15.56 -11.40
N CYS A 23 19.09 15.83 -10.98
CA CYS A 23 20.07 14.82 -10.62
C CYS A 23 19.94 14.49 -9.10
N VAL A 24 19.60 13.24 -8.76
CA VAL A 24 19.28 12.78 -7.39
C VAL A 24 20.32 11.77 -6.90
N VAL A 25 20.88 11.99 -5.70
CA VAL A 25 21.90 11.12 -5.08
C VAL A 25 21.32 9.75 -4.72
N ASP A 26 21.99 8.68 -5.17
CA ASP A 26 21.53 7.29 -5.06
C ASP A 26 20.05 7.14 -5.42
N LEU A 27 19.69 7.67 -6.60
CA LEU A 27 18.34 7.52 -7.15
C LEU A 27 18.00 6.04 -7.27
N ASP A 28 16.96 5.61 -6.56
CA ASP A 28 16.36 4.30 -6.72
C ASP A 28 15.36 4.34 -7.88
N HIS A 29 14.30 5.14 -7.73
CA HIS A 29 13.29 5.34 -8.76
C HIS A 29 12.56 6.67 -8.63
N HIS A 30 11.84 7.06 -9.68
CA HIS A 30 10.82 8.11 -9.59
C HIS A 30 9.48 7.46 -9.26
N CYS A 31 8.85 7.88 -8.17
CA CYS A 31 7.59 7.31 -7.71
C CYS A 31 6.43 8.26 -8.05
N PRO A 32 5.54 7.88 -8.98
CA PRO A 32 4.38 8.71 -9.34
C PRO A 32 3.42 8.93 -8.17
N PHE A 33 3.32 7.98 -7.24
CA PHE A 33 2.38 8.02 -6.12
C PHE A 33 2.67 9.12 -5.11
N ILE A 34 3.95 9.46 -4.91
CA ILE A 34 4.36 10.59 -4.07
C ILE A 34 4.81 11.79 -4.93
N ASN A 35 4.65 11.69 -6.25
CA ASN A 35 5.10 12.67 -7.24
C ASN A 35 6.53 13.18 -6.99
N ASN A 36 7.44 12.27 -6.61
CA ASN A 36 8.79 12.62 -6.22
C ASN A 36 9.77 11.45 -6.48
N CYS A 37 11.05 11.78 -6.59
CA CYS A 37 12.12 10.78 -6.63
C CYS A 37 12.35 10.16 -5.26
N VAL A 38 12.57 8.86 -5.21
CA VAL A 38 13.04 8.13 -4.03
C VAL A 38 14.55 7.93 -4.19
N GLY A 39 15.32 8.39 -3.20
CA GLY A 39 16.77 8.25 -3.15
C GLY A 39 17.29 8.43 -1.73
N ARG A 40 18.60 8.65 -1.56
CA ARG A 40 19.23 8.68 -0.22
C ARG A 40 18.53 9.60 0.79
N ALA A 41 18.13 10.79 0.36
CA ALA A 41 17.58 11.83 1.24
C ALA A 41 16.22 11.49 1.86
N ASN A 42 15.41 10.66 1.21
CA ASN A 42 14.04 10.32 1.65
C ASN A 42 13.79 8.82 1.79
N MET A 43 14.81 7.98 1.62
CA MET A 43 14.71 6.52 1.71
C MET A 43 14.06 6.04 3.02
N ARG A 44 14.48 6.61 4.17
CA ARG A 44 13.91 6.25 5.48
C ARG A 44 12.42 6.59 5.59
N ASN A 45 12.02 7.76 5.09
CA ASN A 45 10.63 8.18 5.09
C ASN A 45 9.78 7.31 4.16
N PHE A 46 10.34 6.92 3.01
CA PHE A 46 9.69 6.00 2.07
C PHE A 46 9.48 4.61 2.68
N LEU A 47 10.47 4.07 3.41
CA LEU A 47 10.32 2.82 4.16
C LEU A 47 9.21 2.90 5.21
N HIS A 48 9.18 3.98 6.00
CA HIS A 48 8.08 4.20 6.96
C HIS A 48 6.72 4.24 6.26
N PHE A 49 6.62 4.95 5.12
CA PHE A 49 5.40 5.00 4.33
C PHE A 49 4.95 3.60 3.89
N LEU A 50 5.85 2.76 3.34
CA LEU A 50 5.51 1.39 2.94
C LEU A 50 5.02 0.54 4.14
N MET A 51 5.68 0.63 5.29
CA MET A 51 5.26 -0.08 6.50
C MET A 51 3.87 0.37 6.97
N TRP A 52 3.57 1.67 6.94
CA TRP A 52 2.26 2.19 7.29
C TRP A 52 1.16 1.73 6.33
N VAL A 53 1.45 1.65 5.03
CA VAL A 53 0.51 1.11 4.05
C VAL A 53 0.22 -0.37 4.33
N VAL A 54 1.24 -1.19 4.62
CA VAL A 54 1.04 -2.59 5.02
C VAL A 54 0.16 -2.69 6.26
N ALA A 55 0.47 -1.92 7.32
CA ALA A 55 -0.31 -1.91 8.56
C ALA A 55 -1.77 -1.50 8.31
N ALA A 56 -2.00 -0.46 7.49
CA ALA A 56 -3.33 0.00 7.12
C ALA A 56 -4.12 -1.08 6.36
N MET A 57 -3.48 -1.80 5.44
CA MET A 57 -4.16 -2.86 4.68
C MET A 57 -4.55 -4.05 5.57
N LEU A 58 -3.67 -4.46 6.50
CA LEU A 58 -3.99 -5.49 7.49
C LEU A 58 -5.14 -5.05 8.39
N PHE A 59 -5.14 -3.81 8.85
CA PHE A 59 -6.22 -3.22 9.64
C PHE A 59 -7.55 -3.24 8.87
N CYS A 60 -7.56 -2.85 7.59
CA CYS A 60 -8.74 -2.91 6.73
C CYS A 60 -9.29 -4.35 6.61
N ILE A 61 -8.41 -5.35 6.42
CA ILE A 61 -8.83 -6.76 6.33
C ILE A 61 -9.50 -7.22 7.63
N VAL A 62 -8.90 -6.91 8.79
CA VAL A 62 -9.46 -7.25 10.10
C VAL A 62 -10.83 -6.58 10.30
N HIS A 63 -10.94 -5.29 9.99
CA HIS A 63 -12.20 -4.56 10.10
C HIS A 63 -13.27 -5.08 9.14
N CYS A 64 -12.92 -5.45 7.91
CA CYS A 64 -13.84 -6.12 6.98
C CYS A 64 -14.35 -7.45 7.55
N GLY A 65 -13.46 -8.28 8.10
CA GLY A 65 -13.85 -9.54 8.75
C GLY A 65 -14.80 -9.32 9.93
N TYR A 66 -14.49 -8.34 10.79
CA TYR A 66 -15.35 -7.96 11.91
C TYR A 66 -16.72 -7.46 11.44
N ALA A 67 -16.77 -6.63 10.39
CA ALA A 67 -18.02 -6.14 9.82
C ALA A 67 -18.89 -7.27 9.27
N VAL A 68 -18.29 -8.26 8.59
CA VAL A 68 -19.01 -9.45 8.10
C VAL A 68 -19.56 -10.28 9.27
N HIS A 69 -18.77 -10.48 10.32
CA HIS A 69 -19.22 -11.20 11.52
C HIS A 69 -20.40 -10.49 12.20
N MET A 70 -20.30 -9.17 12.40
CA MET A 70 -21.36 -8.36 12.98
C MET A 70 -22.62 -8.38 12.11
N GLN A 71 -22.47 -8.30 10.79
CA GLN A 71 -23.58 -8.42 9.85
C GLN A 71 -24.27 -9.80 9.96
N ALA A 72 -23.50 -10.88 10.05
CA ALA A 72 -24.06 -12.22 10.21
C ALA A 72 -24.85 -12.34 11.52
N SER A 73 -24.32 -11.85 12.64
CA SER A 73 -25.02 -11.87 13.93
C SER A 73 -26.34 -11.08 13.90
N THR A 74 -26.32 -9.87 13.34
CA THR A 74 -27.50 -9.01 13.25
C THR A 74 -28.58 -9.60 12.33
N VAL A 75 -28.18 -10.22 11.21
CA VAL A 75 -29.10 -10.93 10.31
C VAL A 75 -29.75 -12.13 10.99
N LEU A 76 -28.97 -12.97 11.68
CA LEU A 76 -29.49 -14.14 12.38
C LEU A 76 -30.48 -13.73 13.48
N ASP A 77 -30.14 -12.70 14.26
CA ASP A 77 -31.02 -12.16 15.28
C ASP A 77 -32.31 -11.58 14.70
N ALA A 78 -32.21 -10.88 13.56
CA ALA A 78 -33.36 -10.29 12.88
C ALA A 78 -34.29 -11.36 12.29
N LEU A 79 -33.72 -12.39 11.66
CA LEU A 79 -34.47 -13.55 11.18
C LEU A 79 -35.16 -14.29 12.33
N GLY A 80 -34.47 -14.49 13.46
CA GLY A 80 -35.04 -15.15 14.63
C GLY A 80 -36.17 -14.37 15.30
N ARG A 81 -36.09 -13.03 15.32
CA ARG A 81 -37.21 -12.16 15.75
C ARG A 81 -38.38 -12.25 14.78
N ALA A 82 -38.14 -12.06 13.48
CA ALA A 82 -39.16 -12.12 12.45
C ALA A 82 -39.92 -13.46 12.45
N TRP A 83 -39.21 -14.58 12.57
CA TRP A 83 -39.83 -15.92 12.64
C TRP A 83 -40.76 -16.09 13.85
N ARG A 84 -40.34 -15.61 15.03
CA ARG A 84 -41.16 -15.68 16.26
C ARG A 84 -42.40 -14.81 16.15
N ASP A 85 -42.24 -13.57 15.67
CA ASP A 85 -43.34 -12.59 15.61
C ASP A 85 -44.39 -12.99 14.57
N ALA A 86 -43.98 -13.65 13.50
CA ALA A 86 -44.87 -14.09 12.44
C ALA A 86 -45.47 -15.49 12.68
N GLY A 87 -45.28 -16.09 13.86
CA GLY A 87 -45.90 -17.37 14.22
C GLY A 87 -45.46 -18.55 13.34
N GLY A 88 -44.32 -18.45 12.65
CA GLY A 88 -43.83 -19.44 11.69
C GLY A 88 -44.20 -19.19 10.22
N GLU A 89 -44.90 -18.09 9.90
CA GLU A 89 -45.13 -17.65 8.52
C GLU A 89 -44.09 -16.60 8.11
N TRP A 90 -43.50 -16.70 6.92
CA TRP A 90 -42.49 -15.72 6.49
C TRP A 90 -43.16 -14.49 5.86
N ASP A 91 -42.84 -13.29 6.37
CA ASP A 91 -43.20 -12.04 5.71
C ASP A 91 -42.30 -11.79 4.48
N ILE A 92 -42.86 -12.01 3.30
CA ILE A 92 -42.17 -12.09 2.00
C ILE A 92 -41.38 -10.82 1.64
N PRO A 93 -41.89 -9.58 1.83
CA PRO A 93 -41.16 -8.36 1.47
C PRO A 93 -39.90 -8.13 2.31
N TYR A 94 -39.99 -8.38 3.62
CA TYR A 94 -38.85 -8.23 4.54
C TYR A 94 -37.75 -9.27 4.25
N PHE A 95 -38.16 -10.52 4.05
CA PHE A 95 -37.25 -11.61 3.69
C PHE A 95 -36.52 -11.34 2.36
N THR A 96 -37.26 -10.87 1.36
CA THR A 96 -36.71 -10.52 0.03
C THR A 96 -35.65 -9.42 0.14
N PHE A 97 -35.95 -8.32 0.86
CA PHE A 97 -35.00 -7.22 1.04
C PHE A 97 -33.72 -7.65 1.79
N LEU A 98 -33.87 -8.42 2.87
CA LEU A 98 -32.75 -8.85 3.69
C LEU A 98 -31.84 -9.85 2.95
N VAL A 99 -32.42 -10.89 2.34
CA VAL A 99 -31.67 -12.01 1.77
C VAL A 99 -31.19 -11.73 0.35
N LEU A 100 -32.02 -11.09 -0.48
CA LEU A 100 -31.72 -10.92 -1.91
C LEU A 100 -31.00 -9.60 -2.21
N HIS A 101 -31.06 -8.63 -1.30
CA HIS A 101 -30.43 -7.32 -1.52
C HIS A 101 -29.38 -6.98 -0.47
N HIS A 102 -29.72 -7.02 0.82
CA HIS A 102 -28.80 -6.58 1.87
C HIS A 102 -27.60 -7.53 2.05
N ILE A 103 -27.81 -8.85 2.17
CA ILE A 103 -26.69 -9.78 2.37
C ILE A 103 -25.71 -9.79 1.16
N PRO A 104 -26.18 -9.92 -0.10
CA PRO A 104 -25.28 -10.04 -1.25
C PRO A 104 -24.47 -8.78 -1.51
N THR A 105 -25.06 -7.59 -1.34
CA THR A 105 -24.36 -6.31 -1.55
C THR A 105 -23.21 -6.11 -0.56
N HIS A 106 -23.43 -6.41 0.72
CA HIS A 106 -22.40 -6.30 1.76
C HIS A 106 -21.31 -7.36 1.62
N LEU A 107 -21.65 -8.60 1.26
CA LEU A 107 -20.66 -9.65 0.99
C LEU A 107 -19.81 -9.32 -0.25
N LEU A 108 -20.43 -8.84 -1.32
CA LEU A 108 -19.72 -8.40 -2.51
C LEU A 108 -18.77 -7.24 -2.19
N ALA A 109 -19.23 -6.24 -1.44
CA ALA A 109 -18.40 -5.12 -1.01
C ALA A 109 -17.20 -5.60 -0.17
N ALA A 110 -17.42 -6.50 0.80
CA ALA A 110 -16.35 -7.08 1.62
C ALA A 110 -15.33 -7.86 0.77
N LEU A 111 -15.80 -8.64 -0.20
CA LEU A 111 -14.93 -9.38 -1.13
C LEU A 111 -14.08 -8.45 -1.99
N VAL A 112 -14.68 -7.40 -2.57
CA VAL A 112 -13.98 -6.42 -3.38
C VAL A 112 -12.91 -5.69 -2.56
N ILE A 113 -13.26 -5.24 -1.35
CA ILE A 113 -12.32 -4.56 -0.45
C ILE A 113 -11.17 -5.50 -0.07
N ALA A 114 -11.46 -6.74 0.32
CA ALA A 114 -10.43 -7.72 0.65
C ALA A 114 -9.50 -7.99 -0.54
N ALA A 115 -10.05 -8.16 -1.75
CA ALA A 115 -9.27 -8.36 -2.96
C ALA A 115 -8.35 -7.17 -3.26
N MET A 116 -8.87 -5.94 -3.17
CA MET A 116 -8.06 -4.72 -3.34
C MET A 116 -6.94 -4.61 -2.29
N CYS A 117 -7.24 -4.88 -1.02
CA CYS A 117 -6.24 -4.90 0.05
C CYS A 117 -5.14 -5.94 -0.20
N VAL A 118 -5.49 -7.14 -0.66
CA VAL A 118 -4.51 -8.19 -1.01
C VAL A 118 -3.63 -7.75 -2.18
N CYS A 119 -4.20 -7.19 -3.25
CA CYS A 119 -3.42 -6.68 -4.38
C CYS A 119 -2.42 -5.60 -3.96
N ILE A 120 -2.87 -4.66 -3.12
CA ILE A 120 -2.00 -3.59 -2.58
C ILE A 120 -0.91 -4.19 -1.68
N LEU A 121 -1.24 -5.14 -0.81
CA LEU A 121 -0.27 -5.81 0.06
C LEU A 121 0.82 -6.54 -0.72
N VAL A 122 0.46 -7.23 -1.81
CA VAL A 122 1.44 -7.91 -2.66
C VAL A 122 2.36 -6.88 -3.31
N GLY A 123 1.80 -5.83 -3.94
CA GLY A 123 2.60 -4.80 -4.60
C GLY A 123 3.53 -4.04 -3.64
N VAL A 124 2.99 -3.56 -2.53
CA VAL A 124 3.75 -2.84 -1.49
C VAL A 124 4.74 -3.77 -0.79
N GLY A 125 4.38 -5.03 -0.58
CA GLY A 125 5.25 -6.05 0.01
C GLY A 125 6.46 -6.36 -0.86
N MET A 126 6.28 -6.50 -2.18
CA MET A 126 7.37 -6.66 -3.14
C MET A 126 8.29 -5.43 -3.14
N LEU A 127 7.73 -4.22 -3.13
CA LEU A 127 8.49 -2.98 -3.05
C LEU A 127 9.29 -2.91 -1.74
N LEU A 128 8.66 -3.17 -0.60
CA LEU A 128 9.33 -3.17 0.71
C LEU A 128 10.45 -4.20 0.76
N ALA A 129 10.22 -5.42 0.28
CA ALA A 129 11.24 -6.48 0.23
C ALA A 129 12.43 -6.06 -0.66
N SER A 130 12.17 -5.44 -1.80
CA SER A 130 13.20 -4.90 -2.68
C SER A 130 13.99 -3.78 -2.00
N THR A 131 13.30 -2.80 -1.39
CA THR A 131 13.94 -1.67 -0.71
C THR A 131 14.76 -2.12 0.50
N VAL A 132 14.25 -3.05 1.32
CA VAL A 132 15.00 -3.63 2.44
C VAL A 132 16.21 -4.41 1.93
N SER A 133 16.06 -5.21 0.88
CA SER A 133 17.18 -5.92 0.27
C SER A 133 18.24 -4.98 -0.28
N HIS A 134 17.82 -3.86 -0.89
CA HIS A 134 18.72 -2.82 -1.38
C HIS A 134 19.46 -2.14 -0.22
N VAL A 135 18.78 -1.82 0.89
CA VAL A 135 19.42 -1.25 2.08
C VAL A 135 20.39 -2.24 2.71
N ALA A 136 19.99 -3.51 2.89
CA ALA A 136 20.84 -4.55 3.46
C ALA A 136 22.09 -4.84 2.62
N ARG A 137 21.97 -4.79 1.28
CA ARG A 137 23.13 -4.89 0.37
C ARG A 137 23.94 -3.59 0.29
N GLY A 138 23.28 -2.45 0.49
CA GLY A 138 23.82 -1.09 0.41
C GLY A 138 24.74 -0.71 1.56
N GLU A 139 24.75 -1.48 2.65
CA GLU A 139 25.78 -1.39 3.71
C GLU A 139 27.19 -1.75 3.19
N HIS A 140 27.31 -2.31 1.97
CA HIS A 140 28.61 -2.56 1.33
C HIS A 140 29.13 -1.42 0.44
N HIS A 141 28.37 -0.35 0.22
CA HIS A 141 28.95 0.89 -0.28
C HIS A 141 29.52 1.63 0.92
N GLY A 142 30.83 1.47 1.12
CA GLY A 142 31.61 2.14 2.15
C GLY A 142 31.35 3.66 2.22
N PRO A 143 31.91 4.35 3.24
CA PRO A 143 31.66 5.76 3.48
C PRO A 143 31.73 6.54 2.18
N PRO A 144 30.86 7.55 1.98
CA PRO A 144 30.80 8.30 0.73
C PRO A 144 32.22 8.68 0.36
N ARG A 145 32.74 8.14 -0.75
CA ARG A 145 34.04 8.58 -1.25
C ARG A 145 33.91 10.07 -1.36
N THR A 146 34.70 10.75 -0.57
CA THR A 146 34.74 12.19 -0.59
C THR A 146 35.10 12.63 -2.00
N SER A 147 34.68 13.82 -2.40
CA SER A 147 35.00 14.34 -3.74
C SER A 147 36.51 14.38 -4.03
N TRP A 148 37.38 14.31 -3.01
CA TRP A 148 38.83 14.22 -3.15
C TRP A 148 39.36 12.81 -3.41
N GLU A 149 38.75 11.73 -2.87
CA GLU A 149 39.19 10.34 -3.11
C GLU A 149 38.93 9.85 -4.54
N VAL A 150 37.91 10.39 -5.20
CA VAL A 150 37.57 10.04 -6.60
C VAL A 150 38.42 10.82 -7.60
N ALA A 151 39.03 11.91 -7.14
CA ALA A 151 39.69 12.86 -7.99
C ALA A 151 41.21 12.62 -8.10
N GLY A 152 41.75 11.64 -7.37
CA GLY A 152 43.13 11.16 -7.57
C GLY A 152 44.20 12.23 -7.31
N TYR A 153 43.99 13.07 -6.29
CA TYR A 153 44.99 13.98 -5.75
C TYR A 153 45.40 13.53 -4.35
#